data_AF-A0A2H3CQB1-F1
#
_entry.id   AF-A0A2H3CQB1-F1
#
_cell.length_a   1.000
_cell.length_b   1.000
_cell.length_c   1.000
_cell.angle_alpha   90.00
_cell.angle_beta   90.00
_cell.angle_gamma   90.00
#
_symmetry.space_group_name_H-M   'P 1'
#
loop_
_entity.id
_entity.type
_entity.pdbx_description
1 polymer ?
#
loop_
_entity_poly.entity_id
_entity_poly.type
_entity_poly.pdbx_seq_one_letter_code
_entity_poly.pdbx_strand_id
1 'polypeptide(L)'
;MTSYDATQVPSNSPAVDITSLLRSWCSPRCIDKITMAHVRLDMIAVDSIVQPRLDRIKELESEIARLRAEVDVVSPSLDKYHSFHAPIRCRPPEVLLSIFSHLGPGPLPLKDDVPWVLKRVCPSWRDLVMHTSRLWSTIRAEWGRRWNLFLDLESTLTLLACPLRYSNRVPLDITLLTSPRMIPSFDRIANQLRQHSNRWCSRSRF
;
A
#
# COMPACT_ATOMS: atom_id res chain seq x y z
N MET A 1 3.15 9.07 35.04
CA MET A 1 2.86 9.26 36.48
C MET A 1 1.75 8.31 36.87
N THR A 2 2.10 7.02 36.99
CA THR A 2 1.24 5.97 37.53
C THR A 2 2.19 5.10 38.34
N SER A 3 2.14 5.33 39.65
CA SER A 3 2.89 4.60 40.66
C SER A 3 2.59 3.11 40.49
N TYR A 4 3.59 2.33 40.06
CA TYR A 4 3.51 0.88 40.10
C TYR A 4 3.70 0.52 41.57
N ASP A 5 2.60 0.48 42.31
CA ASP A 5 2.59 0.01 43.68
C ASP A 5 2.94 -1.48 43.61
N ALA A 6 4.21 -1.78 43.85
CA ALA A 6 4.67 -3.13 44.09
C ALA A 6 3.88 -3.61 45.30
N THR A 7 2.76 -4.29 45.04
CA THR A 7 2.04 -5.04 46.05
C THR A 7 3.08 -5.90 46.74
N GLN A 8 3.48 -5.46 47.93
CA GLN A 8 4.20 -6.25 48.90
C GLN A 8 3.52 -7.62 48.86
N VAL A 9 4.25 -8.63 48.40
CA VAL A 9 3.87 -10.01 48.66
C VAL A 9 3.69 -10.03 50.17
N PRO A 10 2.47 -10.24 50.70
CA PRO A 10 2.29 -10.27 52.13
C PRO A 10 3.16 -11.42 52.61
N SER A 11 4.20 -11.10 53.38
CA SER A 11 4.90 -12.07 54.22
C SER A 11 3.93 -12.48 55.30
N ASN A 12 2.89 -13.22 54.91
CA ASN A 12 1.94 -13.80 55.81
C ASN A 12 2.61 -15.03 56.38
N SER A 13 3.15 -14.88 57.60
CA SER A 13 3.79 -15.86 58.46
C SER A 13 5.33 -15.88 58.44
N PRO A 14 5.99 -15.42 59.51
CA PRO A 14 7.45 -15.55 59.70
C PRO A 14 7.89 -16.96 60.15
N ALA A 15 7.01 -17.96 60.13
CA ALA A 15 7.27 -19.23 60.80
C ALA A 15 8.11 -20.22 59.97
N VAL A 16 8.08 -20.18 58.63
CA VAL A 16 8.73 -21.19 57.79
C VAL A 16 9.39 -20.55 56.57
N ASP A 17 10.73 -20.57 56.53
CA ASP A 17 11.49 -20.20 55.33
C ASP A 17 11.51 -21.37 54.34
N ILE A 18 10.60 -21.34 53.37
CA ILE A 18 10.51 -22.34 52.29
C ILE A 18 11.83 -22.41 51.50
N THR A 19 12.57 -21.32 51.32
CA THR A 19 13.83 -21.37 50.57
C THR A 19 14.94 -22.11 51.33
N SER A 20 14.97 -22.00 52.66
CA SER A 20 15.85 -22.81 53.50
C SER A 20 15.47 -24.30 53.45
N LEU A 21 14.17 -24.63 53.50
CA LEU A 21 13.69 -26.01 53.36
C LEU A 21 14.04 -26.63 52.00
N LEU A 22 13.95 -25.85 50.91
CA LEU A 22 14.33 -26.33 49.58
C LEU A 22 15.84 -26.55 49.46
N ARG A 23 16.66 -25.73 50.13
CA ARG A 23 18.12 -25.84 50.12
C ARG A 23 18.69 -26.93 51.04
N SER A 24 17.92 -27.37 52.04
CA SER A 24 18.34 -28.45 52.94
C SER A 24 18.30 -29.84 52.28
N TRP A 25 17.68 -29.96 51.10
CA TRP A 25 17.45 -31.22 50.39
C TRP A 25 16.74 -32.29 51.23
N CYS A 26 16.09 -31.90 52.33
CA CYS A 26 15.31 -32.83 53.13
C CYS A 26 14.11 -33.33 52.33
N SER A 27 13.87 -34.64 52.37
CA SER A 27 12.63 -35.20 51.81
C SER A 27 11.44 -34.58 52.54
N PRO A 28 10.32 -34.27 51.84
CA PRO A 28 9.09 -33.79 52.48
C PRO A 28 8.56 -34.73 53.56
N ARG A 29 8.93 -36.02 53.50
CA ARG A 29 8.59 -37.04 54.52
C ARG A 29 9.37 -36.88 55.83
N CYS A 30 10.50 -36.18 55.79
CA CYS A 30 11.38 -35.92 56.92
C CYS A 30 11.09 -34.58 57.61
N ILE A 31 10.22 -33.75 57.02
CA ILE A 31 9.78 -32.48 57.60
C ILE A 31 8.67 -32.77 58.63
N ASP A 32 8.73 -32.08 59.77
CA ASP A 32 7.73 -32.28 60.81
C ASP A 32 6.33 -31.83 60.36
N LYS A 33 5.30 -32.43 60.99
CA LYS A 33 3.90 -32.23 60.60
C LYS A 33 3.43 -30.79 60.76
N ILE A 34 4.02 -30.03 61.70
CA ILE A 34 3.62 -28.65 61.99
C ILE A 34 4.15 -27.74 60.88
N THR A 35 5.42 -27.87 60.53
CA THR A 35 6.04 -27.15 59.41
C THR A 35 5.32 -27.43 58.09
N MET A 36 4.98 -28.70 57.82
CA MET A 36 4.20 -29.06 56.62
C MET A 36 2.78 -28.48 56.62
N ALA A 37 2.14 -28.32 57.78
CA ALA A 37 0.83 -27.70 57.88
C ALA A 37 0.89 -26.19 57.56
N HIS A 38 1.91 -25.49 58.06
CA HIS A 38 2.13 -24.08 57.74
C HIS A 38 2.39 -23.87 56.24
N VAL A 39 3.26 -24.67 55.62
CA VAL A 39 3.52 -24.60 54.17
C VAL A 39 2.24 -24.76 53.35
N ARG A 40 1.32 -25.65 53.77
CA ARG A 40 0.02 -25.83 53.10
C ARG A 40 -0.90 -24.62 53.26
N LEU A 41 -0.95 -24.01 54.44
CA LEU A 41 -1.74 -22.82 54.68
C LEU A 41 -1.22 -21.63 53.86
N ASP A 42 0.10 -21.46 53.81
CA ASP A 42 0.75 -20.42 53.00
C ASP A 42 0.46 -20.63 51.51
N MET A 43 0.52 -21.87 51.02
CA MET A 43 0.15 -22.21 49.65
C MET A 43 -1.30 -21.81 49.33
N ILE A 44 -2.26 -22.12 50.22
CA ILE A 44 -3.67 -21.73 50.04
C ILE A 44 -3.82 -20.20 50.06
N ALA A 45 -3.12 -19.51 50.95
CA ALA A 45 -3.16 -18.06 51.05
C ALA A 45 -2.59 -17.38 49.78
N VAL A 46 -1.48 -17.90 49.26
CA VAL A 46 -0.90 -17.45 47.98
C VAL A 46 -1.86 -17.70 46.83
N ASP A 47 -2.46 -18.90 46.75
CA ASP A 47 -3.46 -19.23 45.72
C ASP A 47 -4.67 -18.28 45.78
N SER A 48 -5.17 -17.99 46.98
CA SER A 48 -6.29 -17.06 47.18
C SER A 48 -5.99 -15.64 46.68
N ILE A 49 -4.71 -15.25 46.61
CA ILE A 49 -4.27 -13.95 46.08
C ILE A 49 -4.04 -14.02 44.57
N VAL A 50 -3.53 -15.14 44.05
CA VAL A 50 -3.19 -15.32 42.63
C VAL A 50 -4.44 -15.51 41.77
N GLN A 51 -5.41 -16.32 42.21
CA GLN A 51 -6.60 -16.63 41.41
C GLN A 51 -7.39 -15.40 40.96
N PRO A 52 -7.74 -14.43 41.85
CA PRO A 52 -8.46 -13.23 41.43
C PRO A 52 -7.71 -12.38 40.39
N ARG A 53 -6.37 -12.36 40.45
CA ARG A 53 -5.55 -11.64 39.47
C ARG A 53 -5.55 -12.33 38.11
N LEU A 54 -5.49 -13.66 38.09
CA LEU A 54 -5.61 -14.43 36.86
C LEU A 54 -6.98 -14.22 36.20
N ASP A 55 -8.05 -14.19 37.00
CA ASP A 55 -9.39 -13.92 36.48
C ASP A 55 -9.52 -12.49 35.95
N ARG A 56 -8.92 -11.51 36.62
CA ARG A 56 -8.87 -10.12 36.12
C ARG A 56 -8.06 -10.01 34.82
N ILE A 57 -6.98 -10.76 34.67
CA ILE A 57 -6.22 -10.82 33.41
C ILE A 57 -7.12 -11.33 32.28
N LYS A 58 -7.83 -12.44 32.48
CA LYS A 58 -8.75 -12.99 31.46
C LYS A 58 -9.86 -12.01 31.08
N GLU A 59 -10.41 -11.30 32.07
CA GLU A 59 -11.43 -10.27 31.83
C GLU A 59 -10.87 -9.12 30.97
N LEU A 60 -9.69 -8.62 31.31
CA LEU A 60 -9.03 -7.56 30.55
C LEU A 60 -8.64 -8.02 29.13
N GLU A 61 -8.18 -9.25 28.96
CA GLU A 61 -7.91 -9.84 27.65
C GLU A 61 -9.17 -9.92 26.80
N SER A 62 -10.30 -10.29 27.41
CA SER A 62 -11.61 -10.32 26.74
C SER A 62 -12.06 -8.91 26.31
N GLU A 63 -11.85 -7.90 27.16
CA GLU A 63 -12.18 -6.51 26.84
C GLU A 63 -11.27 -5.94 25.74
N ILE A 64 -9.97 -6.26 25.76
CA ILE A 64 -9.04 -5.89 24.69
C ILE A 64 -9.48 -6.53 23.37
N ALA A 65 -9.87 -7.80 23.38
CA ALA A 65 -10.37 -8.48 22.19
C ALA A 65 -11.65 -7.82 21.65
N ARG A 66 -12.58 -7.46 22.54
CA ARG A 66 -13.81 -6.75 22.18
C ARG A 66 -13.53 -5.40 21.53
N LEU A 67 -12.68 -4.58 22.15
CA LEU A 67 -12.31 -3.26 21.62
C LEU A 67 -11.58 -3.35 20.28
N ARG A 68 -10.72 -4.36 20.08
CA ARG A 68 -10.08 -4.61 18.78
C ARG A 68 -11.11 -4.94 17.71
N ALA A 69 -12.08 -5.81 18.01
CA ALA A 69 -13.15 -6.14 17.07
C ALA A 69 -14.00 -4.89 16.72
N GLU A 70 -14.26 -4.02 17.68
CA GLU A 70 -14.96 -2.76 17.45
C GLU A 70 -14.17 -1.82 16.52
N VAL A 71 -12.85 -1.71 16.73
CA VAL A 71 -11.95 -0.97 15.84
C VAL A 71 -11.96 -1.57 14.43
N ASP A 72 -11.90 -2.90 14.30
CA ASP A 72 -11.89 -3.57 13.01
C ASP A 72 -13.19 -3.35 12.21
N VAL A 73 -14.31 -3.12 12.90
CA VAL A 73 -15.60 -2.76 12.26
C VAL A 73 -15.60 -1.31 11.78
N VAL A 74 -15.01 -0.38 12.54
CA VAL A 74 -15.06 1.06 12.25
C VAL A 74 -13.94 1.51 11.30
N SER A 75 -12.76 0.89 11.39
CA SER A 75 -11.55 1.21 10.63
C SER A 75 -11.79 1.29 9.11
N PRO A 76 -12.51 0.35 8.45
CA PRO A 76 -12.78 0.43 7.02
C PRO A 76 -13.59 1.67 6.61
N SER A 77 -14.43 2.20 7.51
CA SER A 77 -15.15 3.44 7.24
C SER A 77 -14.22 4.64 7.31
N LEU A 78 -13.29 4.65 8.27
CA LEU A 78 -12.26 5.68 8.39
C LEU A 78 -11.33 5.68 7.17
N ASP A 79 -10.92 4.51 6.68
CA ASP A 79 -10.10 4.35 5.47
C ASP A 79 -10.79 4.91 4.22
N LYS A 80 -12.13 4.78 4.13
CA LYS A 80 -12.91 5.39 3.03
C LYS A 80 -12.82 6.92 3.09
N TYR A 81 -12.94 7.52 4.26
CA TYR A 81 -12.81 8.98 4.42
C TYR A 81 -11.38 9.45 4.13
N HIS A 82 -10.36 8.75 4.62
CA HIS A 82 -8.96 9.05 4.28
C HIS A 82 -8.70 8.93 2.78
N SER A 83 -9.24 7.88 2.13
CA SER A 83 -9.14 7.71 0.68
C SER A 83 -9.85 8.83 -0.08
N PHE A 84 -10.98 9.31 0.42
CA PHE A 84 -11.72 10.45 -0.16
C PHE A 84 -10.89 11.74 -0.09
N HIS A 85 -10.31 12.02 1.07
CA HIS A 85 -9.43 13.17 1.31
C HIS A 85 -7.98 12.97 0.85
N ALA A 86 -7.68 11.86 0.16
CA ALA A 86 -6.34 11.58 -0.31
C ALA A 86 -5.85 12.78 -1.14
N PRO A 87 -4.66 13.35 -0.85
CA PRO A 87 -4.19 14.58 -1.46
C PRO A 87 -4.29 14.58 -2.99
N ILE A 88 -4.10 13.42 -3.61
CA ILE A 88 -4.18 13.19 -5.05
C ILE A 88 -5.53 13.57 -5.69
N ARG A 89 -6.63 13.57 -4.91
CA ARG A 89 -8.00 13.92 -5.34
C ARG A 89 -8.38 15.36 -5.06
N CYS A 90 -7.64 16.05 -4.20
CA CYS A 90 -7.95 17.42 -3.74
C CYS A 90 -6.98 18.48 -4.28
N ARG A 91 -6.08 18.10 -5.20
CA ARG A 91 -5.15 19.05 -5.82
C ARG A 91 -5.88 19.84 -6.91
N PRO A 92 -5.64 21.16 -7.01
CA PRO A 92 -6.09 21.94 -8.15
C PRO A 92 -5.59 21.30 -9.47
N PRO A 93 -6.45 21.25 -10.51
CA PRO A 93 -6.10 20.76 -11.84
C PRO A 93 -4.74 21.27 -12.35
N GLU A 94 -4.41 22.52 -12.08
CA GLU A 94 -3.19 23.20 -12.55
C GLU A 94 -1.93 22.58 -11.95
N VAL A 95 -1.97 22.20 -10.67
CA VAL A 95 -0.84 21.56 -9.98
C VAL A 95 -0.61 20.16 -10.53
N LEU A 96 -1.69 19.42 -10.79
CA LEU A 96 -1.62 18.09 -11.40
C LEU A 96 -1.06 18.17 -12.82
N LEU A 97 -1.51 19.13 -13.62
CA LEU A 97 -0.97 19.37 -14.97
C LEU A 97 0.51 19.75 -14.95
N SER A 98 0.92 20.58 -14.00
CA SER A 98 2.33 20.91 -13.80
C SER A 98 3.13 19.64 -13.53
N ILE A 99 2.70 18.79 -12.60
CA ILE A 99 3.37 17.50 -12.33
C ILE A 99 3.40 16.62 -13.59
N PHE A 100 2.28 16.47 -14.30
CA PHE A 100 2.19 15.63 -15.49
C PHE A 100 3.13 16.10 -16.60
N SER A 101 3.36 17.41 -16.72
CA SER A 101 4.29 17.96 -17.72
C SER A 101 5.76 17.62 -17.45
N HIS A 102 6.12 17.27 -16.21
CA HIS A 102 7.46 16.81 -15.85
C HIS A 102 7.63 15.29 -16.07
N LEU A 103 6.53 14.56 -16.22
CA LEU A 103 6.56 13.15 -16.56
C LEU A 103 6.80 13.03 -18.07
N GLY A 104 8.07 12.93 -18.46
CA GLY A 104 8.46 12.77 -19.86
C GLY A 104 7.84 11.51 -20.50
N PRO A 105 7.67 11.49 -21.83
CA PRO A 105 7.17 10.32 -22.53
C PRO A 105 8.13 9.14 -22.31
N GLY A 106 7.58 8.00 -21.92
CA GLY A 106 8.35 6.76 -21.79
C GLY A 106 8.94 6.33 -23.14
N PRO A 107 9.93 5.41 -23.13
CA PRO A 107 10.58 4.94 -24.36
C PRO A 107 9.62 4.23 -25.32
N LEU A 108 8.43 3.80 -24.89
CA LEU A 108 7.41 3.20 -25.74
C LEU A 108 6.01 3.72 -25.36
N PRO A 109 5.03 3.75 -26.29
CA PRO A 109 3.65 4.04 -25.97
C PRO A 109 3.05 2.74 -25.43
N LEU A 110 3.60 2.21 -24.35
CA LEU A 110 3.09 1.01 -23.70
C LEU A 110 1.81 1.36 -22.95
N LYS A 111 1.05 0.33 -22.58
CA LYS A 111 -0.03 0.45 -21.60
C LYS A 111 0.41 1.09 -20.29
N ASP A 112 1.72 1.16 -20.04
CA ASP A 112 2.38 1.69 -18.86
C ASP A 112 3.10 3.03 -19.12
N ASP A 113 2.90 3.64 -20.29
CA ASP A 113 3.38 4.99 -20.58
C ASP A 113 2.55 6.04 -19.83
N VAL A 114 3.16 7.19 -19.55
CA VAL A 114 2.69 8.20 -18.59
C VAL A 114 1.21 8.56 -18.80
N PRO A 115 0.73 8.96 -20.00
CA PRO A 115 -0.67 9.35 -20.18
C PRO A 115 -1.67 8.21 -19.90
N TRP A 116 -1.25 6.96 -20.09
CA TRP A 116 -2.08 5.77 -19.87
C TRP A 116 -2.17 5.40 -18.40
N VAL A 117 -1.06 5.48 -17.68
CA VAL A 117 -1.02 5.23 -16.23
C VAL A 117 -1.84 6.29 -15.49
N LEU A 118 -1.66 7.57 -15.85
CA LEU A 118 -2.39 8.67 -15.22
C LEU A 118 -3.92 8.55 -15.39
N LYS A 119 -4.37 8.07 -16.55
CA LYS A 119 -5.81 7.81 -16.82
C LYS A 119 -6.45 6.72 -15.94
N ARG A 120 -5.64 5.84 -15.33
CA ARG A 120 -6.13 4.74 -14.48
C ARG A 120 -6.27 5.14 -13.01
N VAL A 121 -5.69 6.25 -12.58
CA VAL A 121 -5.65 6.66 -11.16
C VAL A 121 -7.03 6.98 -10.60
N CYS A 122 -7.75 7.92 -11.20
CA CYS A 122 -9.12 8.27 -10.81
C CYS A 122 -9.87 8.96 -11.97
N PRO A 123 -11.21 9.11 -11.89
CA PRO A 123 -11.99 9.79 -12.92
C PRO A 123 -11.52 11.23 -13.21
N SER A 124 -11.22 12.02 -12.17
CA SER A 124 -10.73 13.40 -12.32
C SER A 124 -9.41 13.47 -13.08
N TRP A 125 -8.45 12.60 -12.77
CA TRP A 125 -7.18 12.52 -13.50
C TRP A 125 -7.39 12.09 -14.95
N ARG A 126 -8.29 11.15 -15.18
CA ARG A 126 -8.65 10.70 -16.53
C ARG A 126 -9.19 11.85 -17.36
N ASP A 127 -10.13 12.62 -16.83
CA ASP A 127 -10.70 13.77 -17.53
C ASP A 127 -9.63 14.82 -17.81
N LEU A 128 -8.80 15.14 -16.82
CA LEU A 128 -7.70 16.08 -16.96
C LEU A 128 -6.73 15.67 -18.09
N VAL A 129 -6.30 14.40 -18.08
CA VAL A 129 -5.37 13.88 -19.08
C VAL A 129 -6.01 13.82 -20.47
N MET A 130 -7.30 13.48 -20.58
CA MET A 130 -8.01 13.46 -21.87
C MET A 130 -8.13 14.83 -22.51
N HIS A 131 -8.33 15.88 -21.71
CA HIS A 131 -8.49 17.25 -22.20
C HIS A 131 -7.16 18.01 -22.37
N THR A 132 -6.05 17.44 -21.92
CA THR A 132 -4.73 18.04 -22.05
C THR A 132 -3.99 17.49 -23.25
N SER A 133 -4.24 18.09 -24.41
CA SER A 133 -3.67 17.64 -25.70
C SER A 133 -2.14 17.54 -25.72
N ARG A 134 -1.43 18.37 -24.93
CA ARG A 134 0.04 18.35 -24.85
C ARG A 134 0.61 17.06 -24.24
N LEU A 135 -0.15 16.34 -23.41
CA LEU A 135 0.28 15.04 -22.88
C LEU A 135 0.26 13.94 -23.95
N TRP A 136 -0.47 14.18 -25.05
CA TRP A 136 -0.65 13.23 -26.15
C TRP A 136 0.14 13.63 -27.40
N SER A 137 0.87 14.75 -27.35
CA SER A 137 1.58 15.29 -28.51
C SER A 137 2.89 14.58 -28.81
N THR A 138 3.45 13.83 -27.88
CA THR A 138 4.71 13.12 -28.08
C THR A 138 4.46 11.61 -28.09
N ILE A 139 4.86 10.95 -29.17
CA ILE A 139 4.72 9.52 -29.37
C ILE A 139 6.11 8.97 -29.67
N ARG A 140 6.62 8.11 -28.79
CA ARG A 140 7.88 7.39 -29.02
C ARG A 140 7.57 5.92 -29.14
N ALA A 141 7.92 5.31 -30.27
CA ALA A 141 7.79 3.88 -30.49
C ALA A 141 9.15 3.29 -30.82
N GLU A 142 9.65 2.39 -29.95
CA GLU A 142 10.87 1.65 -30.17
C GLU A 142 10.57 0.19 -30.52
N TRP A 143 11.09 -0.27 -31.65
CA TRP A 143 10.90 -1.61 -32.19
C TRP A 143 12.22 -2.37 -32.22
N GLY A 144 12.45 -3.23 -31.21
CA GLY A 144 13.68 -4.04 -31.17
C GLY A 144 13.89 -4.83 -29.88
N ARG A 145 14.84 -5.78 -29.93
CA ARG A 145 15.16 -6.78 -28.89
C ARG A 145 15.64 -6.23 -27.54
N ARG A 146 15.75 -4.91 -27.34
CA ARG A 146 16.19 -4.33 -26.06
C ARG A 146 15.15 -4.44 -24.96
N TRP A 147 13.89 -4.51 -25.36
CA TRP A 147 12.73 -4.72 -24.50
C TRP A 147 12.10 -6.01 -25.02
N ASN A 148 11.95 -7.05 -24.21
CA ASN A 148 11.39 -8.36 -24.62
C ASN A 148 9.90 -8.31 -25.07
N LEU A 149 9.41 -7.15 -25.48
CA LEU A 149 8.05 -6.84 -25.88
C LEU A 149 8.04 -6.69 -27.40
N PHE A 150 7.71 -7.77 -28.10
CA PHE A 150 7.15 -7.66 -29.43
C PHE A 150 5.74 -7.09 -29.26
N LEU A 151 5.59 -5.76 -29.18
CA LEU A 151 4.31 -5.16 -29.54
C LEU A 151 4.04 -5.61 -30.97
N ASP A 152 2.90 -6.21 -31.27
CA ASP A 152 2.56 -6.46 -32.68
C ASP A 152 2.08 -5.14 -33.35
N LEU A 153 1.96 -5.17 -34.67
CA LEU A 153 1.52 -4.00 -35.44
C LEU A 153 0.11 -3.54 -35.01
N GLU A 154 -0.80 -4.46 -34.73
CA GLU A 154 -2.19 -4.16 -34.34
C GLU A 154 -2.27 -3.46 -32.98
N SER A 155 -1.47 -3.90 -32.01
CA SER A 155 -1.32 -3.29 -30.70
C SER A 155 -0.79 -1.87 -30.84
N THR A 156 0.18 -1.65 -31.72
CA THR A 156 0.74 -0.33 -32.00
C THR A 156 -0.31 0.60 -32.62
N LEU A 157 -1.07 0.14 -33.62
CA LEU A 157 -2.15 0.92 -34.24
C LEU A 157 -3.25 1.28 -33.23
N THR A 158 -3.58 0.35 -32.34
CA THR A 158 -4.52 0.54 -31.24
C THR A 158 -4.00 1.58 -30.23
N LEU A 159 -2.72 1.51 -29.88
CA LEU A 159 -2.07 2.44 -28.96
C LEU A 159 -1.94 3.84 -29.57
N LEU A 160 -1.75 3.96 -30.89
CA LEU A 160 -1.71 5.24 -31.61
C LEU A 160 -3.08 5.94 -31.69
N ALA A 161 -4.18 5.19 -31.63
CA ALA A 161 -5.52 5.76 -31.75
C ALA A 161 -5.83 6.82 -30.67
N CYS A 162 -5.38 6.61 -29.42
CA CYS A 162 -5.62 7.57 -28.34
C CYS A 162 -4.79 8.86 -28.48
N PRO A 163 -3.45 8.82 -28.67
CA PRO A 163 -2.67 10.00 -29.00
C PRO A 163 -3.22 10.80 -30.17
N LEU A 164 -3.62 10.13 -31.26
CA LEU A 164 -4.22 10.78 -32.43
C LEU A 164 -5.58 11.43 -32.11
N ARG A 165 -6.35 10.87 -31.19
CA ARG A 165 -7.63 11.42 -30.75
C ARG A 165 -7.45 12.62 -29.83
N TYR A 166 -6.62 12.51 -28.79
CA TYR A 166 -6.53 13.50 -27.70
C TYR A 166 -5.55 14.65 -27.97
N SER A 167 -4.55 14.46 -28.84
CA SER A 167 -3.66 15.55 -29.29
C SER A 167 -4.39 16.67 -30.04
N ASN A 168 -5.59 16.37 -30.57
CA ASN A 168 -6.49 17.31 -31.22
C ASN A 168 -5.79 18.14 -32.34
N ARG A 169 -5.42 19.39 -32.05
CA ARG A 169 -4.78 20.34 -32.98
C ARG A 169 -3.31 20.64 -32.66
N VAL A 170 -2.75 20.03 -31.62
CA VAL A 170 -1.34 20.20 -31.23
C VAL A 170 -0.49 19.42 -32.24
N PRO A 171 0.67 19.95 -32.68
CA PRO A 171 1.59 19.20 -33.53
C PRO A 171 2.06 17.93 -32.82
N LEU A 172 2.08 16.81 -33.55
CA LEU A 172 2.62 15.57 -33.03
C LEU A 172 4.12 15.49 -33.28
N ASP A 173 4.87 15.16 -32.23
CA ASP A 173 6.25 14.72 -32.29
C ASP A 173 6.25 13.19 -32.23
N ILE A 174 6.58 12.55 -33.35
CA ILE A 174 6.55 11.10 -33.50
C ILE A 174 7.96 10.60 -33.78
N THR A 175 8.53 9.86 -32.82
CA THR A 175 9.82 9.19 -32.98
C THR A 175 9.59 7.69 -33.12
N LEU A 176 9.97 7.13 -34.28
CA LEU A 176 9.88 5.69 -34.55
C LEU A 176 11.31 5.14 -34.66
N LEU A 177 11.77 4.37 -33.67
CA LEU A 177 13.06 3.69 -33.72
C LEU A 177 12.83 2.24 -34.18
N THR A 178 13.42 1.85 -35.30
CA THR A 178 13.29 0.47 -35.81
C THR A 178 14.61 -0.24 -35.95
N SER A 179 14.67 -1.48 -35.50
CA SER A 179 15.79 -2.37 -35.79
C SER A 179 15.86 -2.65 -37.31
N PRO A 180 17.03 -2.56 -37.95
CA PRO A 180 17.18 -2.73 -39.41
C PRO A 180 16.80 -4.13 -39.93
N ARG A 181 16.55 -5.10 -39.03
CA ARG A 181 16.11 -6.47 -39.39
C ARG A 181 14.60 -6.69 -39.31
N MET A 182 13.85 -5.70 -38.83
CA MET A 182 12.39 -5.72 -38.81
C MET A 182 11.92 -4.44 -39.48
N ILE A 183 11.55 -4.55 -40.75
CA ILE A 183 10.77 -3.52 -41.44
C ILE A 183 9.31 -3.95 -41.30
N PRO A 184 8.59 -3.59 -40.21
CA PRO A 184 7.16 -3.79 -40.18
C PRO A 184 6.52 -2.92 -41.27
N SER A 185 5.27 -3.24 -41.63
CA SER A 185 4.45 -2.51 -42.59
C SER A 185 4.18 -1.07 -42.14
N PHE A 186 5.21 -0.21 -42.22
CA PHE A 186 5.15 1.23 -41.94
C PHE A 186 4.03 1.89 -42.73
N ASP A 187 3.68 1.35 -43.89
CA ASP A 187 2.58 1.82 -44.72
C ASP A 187 1.27 1.93 -43.95
N ARG A 188 0.95 0.99 -43.04
CA ARG A 188 -0.30 1.04 -42.26
C ARG A 188 -0.29 2.15 -41.21
N ILE A 189 0.83 2.31 -40.49
CA ILE A 189 1.01 3.40 -39.53
C ILE A 189 0.99 4.74 -40.27
N ALA A 190 1.73 4.85 -41.37
CA ALA A 190 1.79 6.04 -42.21
C ALA A 190 0.40 6.39 -42.79
N ASN A 191 -0.39 5.40 -43.21
CA ASN A 191 -1.76 5.60 -43.67
C ASN A 191 -2.66 6.13 -42.56
N GLN A 192 -2.56 5.59 -41.33
CA GLN A 192 -3.31 6.10 -40.18
C GLN A 192 -2.89 7.54 -39.83
N LEU A 193 -1.59 7.85 -39.83
CA LEU A 193 -1.11 9.22 -39.64
C LEU A 193 -1.60 10.17 -40.73
N ARG A 194 -1.62 9.70 -41.99
CA ARG A 194 -2.11 10.47 -43.15
C ARG A 194 -3.60 10.77 -43.05
N GLN A 195 -4.42 9.87 -42.50
CA GLN A 195 -5.85 10.16 -42.26
C GLN A 195 -6.05 11.33 -41.28
N HIS A 196 -5.11 11.53 -40.37
CA HIS A 196 -5.14 12.63 -39.40
C HIS A 196 -4.35 13.86 -39.83
N SER A 197 -3.56 13.79 -40.92
CA SER A 197 -2.64 14.86 -41.34
C SER A 197 -3.35 16.14 -41.82
N ASN A 198 -4.58 16.02 -42.32
CA ASN A 198 -5.41 17.17 -42.71
C ASN A 198 -5.66 18.15 -41.55
N ARG A 199 -5.55 17.69 -40.29
CA ARG A 199 -5.64 18.54 -39.10
C ARG A 199 -4.48 19.52 -38.98
N TRP A 200 -3.31 19.16 -39.49
CA TRP A 200 -2.09 19.95 -39.41
C TRP A 200 -1.77 20.67 -40.73
N CYS A 201 -2.28 20.18 -41.85
CA CYS A 201 -2.04 20.73 -43.20
C CYS A 201 -2.72 22.10 -43.44
N SER A 202 -3.74 22.48 -42.64
CA SER A 202 -4.39 23.80 -42.76
C SER A 202 -3.53 24.98 -42.28
N ARG A 203 -2.30 24.74 -41.80
CA ARG A 203 -1.38 25.77 -41.28
C ARG A 203 -0.13 26.02 -42.13
N SER A 204 0.08 25.29 -43.23
CA SER A 204 1.26 25.48 -44.10
C SER A 204 1.04 26.51 -45.23
N ARG A 205 0.07 27.41 -45.11
CA ARG A 205 0.00 28.64 -45.91
C ARG A 205 0.51 29.82 -45.08
N PHE A 206 1.81 30.03 -45.12
CA PHE A 206 2.45 31.33 -44.96
C PHE A 206 3.50 31.45 -46.06
#